data_AF-A0A1V5G6U8-F1
#
_entry.id   AF-A0A1V5G6U8-F1
#
_cell.length_a   1.000
_cell.length_b   1.000
_cell.length_c   1.000
_cell.angle_alpha   90.00
_cell.angle_beta   90.00
_cell.angle_gamma   90.00
#
_symmetry.space_group_name_H-M   'P 1'
#
loop_
_entity.id
_entity.type
_entity.pdbx_description
1 polymer ?
#
loop_
_entity_poly.entity_id
_entity_poly.type
_entity_poly.pdbx_seq_one_letter_code
_entity_poly.pdbx_strand_id
1 'polypeptide(L)'
;MQHIGHSIVCDEIYGDAKPILLSTIKKNFKLAKVAEEEKPILARLALHSFQLNFTYNEVAYQLEAPLPKDLRAVLQQLKKWKG
;
A
#
# COMPACT_ATOMS: atom_id res chain seq x y z
N MET A 1 -5.40 -11.60 -7.11
CA MET A 1 -6.12 -10.61 -7.95
C MET A 1 -5.57 -10.51 -9.38
N GLN A 2 -4.35 -10.97 -9.68
CA GLN A 2 -3.87 -11.03 -11.07
C GLN A 2 -4.83 -11.79 -12.00
N HIS A 3 -5.44 -12.87 -11.52
CA HIS A 3 -6.41 -13.65 -12.29
C HIS A 3 -7.60 -12.82 -12.81
N ILE A 4 -7.97 -11.73 -12.13
CA ILE A 4 -9.02 -10.80 -12.57
C ILE A 4 -8.46 -9.55 -13.28
N GLY A 5 -7.19 -9.58 -13.71
CA GLY A 5 -6.53 -8.49 -14.43
C GLY A 5 -5.96 -7.36 -13.55
N HIS A 6 -6.05 -7.47 -12.22
CA HIS A 6 -5.62 -6.43 -11.29
C HIS A 6 -4.63 -6.97 -10.26
N SER A 7 -3.38 -7.17 -10.64
CA SER A 7 -2.34 -7.61 -9.69
C SER A 7 -2.19 -6.64 -8.52
N ILE A 8 -1.76 -7.17 -7.37
CA ILE A 8 -1.46 -6.33 -6.21
C ILE A 8 -0.24 -5.48 -6.55
N VAL A 9 -0.22 -4.26 -6.03
CA VAL A 9 0.90 -3.33 -6.22
C VAL A 9 2.15 -3.85 -5.50
N CYS A 10 3.32 -3.72 -6.13
CA CYS A 10 4.60 -4.25 -5.67
C CYS A 10 4.58 -5.79 -5.49
N ASP A 11 3.94 -6.50 -6.42
CA ASP A 11 3.88 -7.97 -6.44
C ASP A 11 4.92 -8.51 -7.41
N GLU A 12 6.01 -9.05 -6.88
CA GLU A 12 7.15 -9.56 -7.65
C GLU A 12 6.84 -10.87 -8.38
N ILE A 13 5.86 -11.63 -7.91
CA ILE A 13 5.55 -12.98 -8.41
C ILE A 13 4.46 -12.91 -9.48
N TYR A 14 3.42 -12.11 -9.22
CA TYR A 14 2.20 -12.07 -10.03
C TYR A 14 1.97 -10.71 -10.71
N GLY A 15 2.91 -9.76 -10.63
CA GLY A 15 2.67 -8.41 -11.10
C GLY A 15 3.93 -7.64 -11.41
N ASP A 16 3.85 -6.33 -11.17
CA ASP A 16 4.97 -5.42 -11.30
C ASP A 16 5.58 -5.18 -9.90
N ALA A 17 6.88 -5.46 -9.78
CA ALA A 17 7.67 -5.19 -8.59
C ALA A 17 7.95 -3.68 -8.39
N LYS A 18 7.55 -2.83 -9.32
CA LYS A 18 7.81 -1.38 -9.25
C LYS A 18 7.24 -0.76 -7.98
N PRO A 19 8.08 -0.04 -7.22
CA PRO A 19 7.62 0.67 -6.04
C PRO A 19 6.69 1.84 -6.43
N ILE A 20 5.81 2.21 -5.50
CA ILE A 20 4.96 3.39 -5.66
C ILE A 20 5.76 4.64 -5.29
N LEU A 21 6.06 5.41 -6.32
CA LEU A 21 6.60 6.76 -6.22
C LEU A 21 5.47 7.80 -6.13
N LEU A 22 5.74 8.94 -5.50
CA LEU A 22 4.78 10.05 -5.43
C LEU A 22 4.63 10.73 -6.80
N SER A 23 5.69 10.77 -7.59
CA SER A 23 5.72 11.27 -8.96
C SER A 23 4.72 10.56 -9.87
N THR A 24 4.53 9.25 -9.69
CA THR A 24 3.54 8.46 -10.45
C THR A 24 2.09 8.88 -10.14
N ILE A 25 1.83 9.38 -8.93
CA ILE A 25 0.49 9.77 -8.47
C ILE A 25 0.24 11.28 -8.70
N LYS A 26 1.26 12.11 -8.51
CA LYS A 26 1.17 13.58 -8.53
C LYS A 26 1.76 14.15 -9.83
N LYS A 27 0.88 14.71 -10.69
CA LYS A 27 1.25 15.29 -11.99
C LYS A 27 2.31 16.41 -11.98
N ASN A 28 2.54 17.07 -10.84
CA ASN A 28 3.55 18.13 -10.67
C ASN A 28 4.42 17.86 -9.43
N PHE A 29 5.01 16.68 -9.35
CA PHE A 29 5.96 16.37 -8.29
C PHE A 29 7.21 17.24 -8.40
N LYS A 30 7.63 17.82 -7.28
CA LYS A 30 8.88 18.58 -7.15
C LYS A 30 9.69 17.88 -6.07
N LEU A 31 10.92 17.50 -6.38
CA LEU A 31 11.84 17.01 -5.36
C LEU A 31 11.96 18.08 -4.27
N ALA A 32 11.95 17.64 -3.01
CA ALA A 32 12.28 18.54 -1.92
C ALA A 32 13.73 19.01 -2.11
N LYS A 33 14.03 20.29 -1.88
CA LYS A 33 15.36 20.87 -2.10
C LYS A 33 16.51 20.19 -1.32
N VAL A 34 16.18 19.32 -0.37
CA VAL A 34 17.11 18.60 0.53
C VAL A 34 17.21 17.11 0.18
N ALA A 35 16.30 16.58 -0.66
CA ALA A 35 16.33 15.19 -1.07
C ALA A 35 17.13 15.08 -2.39
N GLU A 36 18.13 14.21 -2.44
CA GLU A 36 18.87 13.90 -3.67
C GLU A 36 18.06 12.98 -4.59
N GLU A 37 17.23 12.10 -4.01
CA GLU A 37 16.40 11.14 -4.75
C GLU A 37 14.97 11.05 -4.19
N GLU A 38 14.03 10.63 -5.03
CA GLU A 38 12.66 10.35 -4.62
C GLU A 38 12.58 9.05 -3.81
N LYS A 39 12.15 9.16 -2.55
CA LYS A 39 11.86 7.96 -1.73
C LYS A 39 10.48 7.39 -2.08
N PRO A 40 10.37 6.08 -2.34
CA PRO A 40 9.09 5.45 -2.58
C PRO A 40 8.19 5.51 -1.35
N ILE A 41 6.90 5.75 -1.56
CA ILE A 41 5.88 5.74 -0.51
C ILE A 41 5.57 4.29 -0.10
N LEU A 42 5.66 3.36 -1.05
CA LEU A 42 5.51 1.94 -0.80
C LEU A 42 6.50 1.16 -1.68
N ALA A 43 7.33 0.34 -1.05
CA ALA A 43 8.36 -0.49 -1.70
C ALA A 43 8.21 -1.98 -1.36
N ARG A 44 7.04 -2.37 -0.84
CA ARG A 44 6.70 -3.76 -0.52
C ARG A 44 5.30 -4.07 -1.03
N LEU A 45 4.97 -5.36 -1.12
CA LEU A 45 3.64 -5.83 -1.48
C LEU A 45 2.56 -5.08 -0.69
N ALA A 46 1.59 -4.52 -1.42
CA ALA A 46 0.49 -3.75 -0.86
C ALA A 46 -0.58 -4.64 -0.18
N LEU A 47 -0.15 -5.63 0.59
CA LEU A 47 -0.99 -6.58 1.30
C LEU A 47 -0.78 -6.42 2.81
N HIS A 48 -1.89 -6.41 3.55
CA HIS A 48 -1.91 -6.29 5.01
C HIS A 48 -3.07 -7.10 5.57
N SER A 49 -2.78 -7.94 6.57
CA SER A 49 -3.82 -8.67 7.30
C SER A 49 -4.44 -7.73 8.33
N PHE A 50 -5.60 -7.16 8.01
CA PHE A 50 -6.26 -6.15 8.84
C PHE A 50 -6.96 -6.76 10.06
N GLN A 51 -7.57 -7.93 9.91
CA GLN A 51 -8.39 -8.54 10.95
C GLN A 51 -8.24 -10.06 10.93
N LEU A 52 -8.19 -10.65 12.12
CA LEU A 52 -8.20 -12.08 12.35
C LEU A 52 -9.34 -12.44 13.28
N ASN A 53 -10.26 -13.26 12.78
CA ASN A 53 -11.42 -13.76 13.53
C ASN A 53 -11.32 -15.28 13.64
N PHE A 54 -11.40 -15.82 14.86
CA PHE A 54 -11.40 -17.26 15.08
C PHE A 54 -12.11 -17.61 16.38
N THR A 55 -12.57 -18.85 16.50
CA THR A 55 -13.15 -19.39 17.73
C THR A 55 -12.14 -20.32 18.39
N TYR A 56 -11.95 -20.16 19.69
CA TYR A 56 -11.10 -21.04 20.49
C TYR A 56 -11.79 -21.31 21.83
N ASN A 57 -11.94 -22.59 22.19
CA ASN A 57 -12.66 -23.03 23.39
C ASN A 57 -14.05 -22.37 23.55
N GLU A 58 -14.86 -22.38 22.49
CA GLU A 58 -16.20 -21.76 22.44
C GLU A 58 -16.23 -20.21 22.58
N VAL A 59 -15.07 -19.57 22.71
CA VAL A 59 -14.93 -18.10 22.76
C VAL A 59 -14.55 -17.57 21.38
N ALA A 60 -15.30 -16.56 20.91
CA ALA A 60 -14.98 -15.85 19.69
C ALA A 60 -13.92 -14.77 19.96
N TYR A 61 -12.84 -14.82 19.19
CA TYR A 61 -11.77 -13.82 19.19
C TYR A 61 -11.83 -12.99 17.91
N GLN A 62 -11.69 -11.68 18.08
CA GLN A 62 -11.58 -10.71 17.00
C GLN A 62 -10.38 -9.82 17.29
N LEU A 63 -9.35 -9.94 16.46
CA LEU A 63 -8.11 -9.18 16.56
C LEU A 63 -8.03 -8.23 15.38
N GLU A 64 -7.77 -6.96 15.63
CA GLU A 64 -7.59 -5.94 14.59
C GLU A 64 -6.16 -5.41 14.61
N ALA A 65 -5.55 -5.37 13.42
CA ALA A 65 -4.24 -4.77 13.19
C ALA A 65 -4.43 -3.49 12.37
N PRO A 66 -4.26 -2.29 12.96
CA PRO A 66 -4.50 -1.04 12.26
C PRO A 66 -3.58 -0.91 11.05
N LEU A 67 -4.08 -0.22 10.02
CA LEU A 67 -3.36 -0.08 8.75
C LEU A 67 -1.97 0.53 9.00
N PRO A 68 -0.90 -0.04 8.41
CA PRO A 68 0.45 0.48 8.61
C PRO A 68 0.62 1.86 7.96
N LYS A 69 1.64 2.59 8.43
CA LYS A 69 1.87 4.00 8.07
C LYS A 69 2.10 4.21 6.57
N ASP A 70 2.80 3.28 5.93
CA ASP A 70 3.08 3.27 4.49
C ASP A 70 1.80 3.18 3.65
N LEU A 71 0.94 2.19 3.91
CA LEU A 71 -0.33 2.01 3.22
C LEU A 71 -1.28 3.18 3.47
N ARG A 72 -1.32 3.71 4.70
CA ARG A 72 -2.06 4.95 4.99
C ARG A 72 -1.59 6.12 4.15
N ALA A 73 -0.27 6.29 4.01
CA ALA A 73 0.30 7.37 3.20
C ALA A 73 -0.07 7.21 1.71
N VAL A 74 0.04 6.01 1.15
CA VAL A 74 -0.38 5.72 -0.23
C VAL A 74 -1.84 6.06 -0.44
N LEU A 75 -2.74 5.56 0.41
CA LEU A 75 -4.18 5.84 0.31
C LEU A 75 -4.48 7.32 0.42
N GLN A 76 -3.78 8.06 1.28
CA GLN A 76 -3.96 9.50 1.41
C GLN A 76 -3.56 10.24 0.12
N GLN A 77 -2.41 9.88 -0.47
CA GLN A 77 -1.99 10.50 -1.73
C GLN A 77 -2.95 10.15 -2.87
N LEU A 78 -3.37 8.89 -3.00
CA LEU A 78 -4.36 8.47 -4.00
C LEU A 78 -5.69 9.24 -3.85
N LYS A 79 -6.19 9.41 -2.62
CA LYS A 79 -7.42 10.19 -2.36
C LYS A 79 -7.24 11.66 -2.71
N LYS A 80 -6.08 12.24 -2.40
CA LYS A 80 -5.79 13.67 -2.63
C LYS A 80 -5.65 14.02 -4.10
N TRP A 81 -5.09 13.11 -4.90
CA TRP A 81 -4.79 13.33 -6.32
C TRP A 81 -5.75 12.59 -7.26
N LYS A 82 -6.85 12.03 -6.73
CA LYS A 82 -7.97 11.57 -7.55
C LYS A 82 -8.43 12.76 -8.42
N GLY A 83 -8.30 12.59 -9.74
CA GLY A 83 -8.86 13.50 -10.74
C GLY A 83 -10.39 13.46 -10.71
#